data_AF-A0A820RDC9-F1
#
_entry.id   AF-A0A820RDC9-F1
#
_cell.length_a   1.000
_cell.length_b   1.000
_cell.length_c   1.000
_cell.angle_alpha   90.00
_cell.angle_beta   90.00
_cell.angle_gamma   90.00
#
_symmetry.space_group_name_H-M   'P 1'
#
loop_
_entity.id
_entity.type
_entity.pdbx_description
1 polymer ?
#
loop_
_entity_poly.entity_id
_entity_poly.type
_entity_poly.pdbx_seq_one_letter_code
_entity_poly.pdbx_strand_id
1 'polypeptide(L)'
;CIIEESGEHIVAGAGELHLEICLKDLEEDHACIPIKVSDPVVSYRETVSEESDIMCLSKSPNKHNRIFLKARPMPDGLAEDIDKGEVTPRQEFKARARYLNEKYDYDVNEARKIWCFGPEGTGPNLLMDCTKGVQYLNEIKDSCIAGFQWATKEGVVA
;
A
#
# COMPACT_ATOMS: atom_id res chain seq x y z
N CYS A 1 8.09 -16.84 -5.11
CA CYS A 1 7.83 -17.68 -3.93
C CYS A 1 7.76 -16.74 -2.72
N ILE A 2 6.58 -16.61 -2.14
CA ILE A 2 6.37 -15.90 -0.87
C ILE A 2 6.25 -16.99 0.18
N ILE A 3 7.01 -16.87 1.27
CA ILE A 3 6.89 -17.79 2.41
C ILE A 3 5.98 -17.10 3.40
N GLU A 4 4.83 -17.70 3.66
CA GLU A 4 3.95 -17.24 4.73
C GLU A 4 4.50 -17.64 6.10
N GLU A 5 4.09 -16.93 7.15
CA GLU A 5 4.40 -17.31 8.54
C GLU A 5 3.84 -18.69 8.92
N SER A 6 2.83 -19.17 8.18
CA SER A 6 2.30 -20.54 8.24
C SER A 6 3.32 -21.62 7.82
N GLY A 7 4.40 -21.22 7.14
CA GLY A 7 5.38 -22.14 6.53
C GLY A 7 4.96 -22.61 5.13
N GLU A 8 3.87 -22.08 4.58
CA GLU A 8 3.44 -22.37 3.22
C GLU A 8 4.25 -21.61 2.16
N HIS A 9 4.47 -22.26 1.02
CA HIS A 9 5.17 -21.67 -0.12
C HIS A 9 4.17 -21.27 -1.20
N ILE A 10 3.96 -19.98 -1.36
CA ILE A 10 3.02 -19.44 -2.35
C ILE A 10 3.73 -19.25 -3.70
N VAL A 11 3.16 -19.88 -4.73
CA VAL A 11 3.50 -19.68 -6.13
C VAL A 11 2.42 -18.81 -6.78
N ALA A 12 2.80 -17.64 -7.26
CA ALA A 12 1.91 -16.75 -7.99
C ALA A 12 2.10 -16.96 -9.50
N GLY A 13 1.01 -17.12 -10.23
CA GLY A 13 0.99 -17.25 -11.69
C GLY A 13 0.00 -16.28 -12.32
N ALA A 14 0.12 -16.09 -13.63
CA ALA A 14 -0.73 -15.18 -14.40
C ALA A 14 -2.15 -15.73 -14.65
N GLY A 15 -2.36 -17.03 -14.44
CA GLY A 15 -3.62 -17.73 -14.64
C GLY A 15 -3.50 -19.21 -14.31
N GLU A 16 -4.62 -19.91 -14.34
CA GLU A 16 -4.72 -21.33 -13.96
C GLU A 16 -3.79 -22.22 -14.80
N LEU A 17 -3.85 -22.12 -16.13
CA LEU A 17 -2.98 -22.88 -17.02
C LEU A 17 -1.49 -22.61 -16.79
N HIS A 18 -1.13 -21.36 -16.47
CA HIS A 18 0.26 -21.00 -16.18
C HIS A 18 0.74 -21.66 -14.88
N LEU A 19 -0.11 -21.69 -13.85
CA LEU A 19 0.19 -22.38 -12.61
C LEU A 19 0.34 -23.89 -12.83
N GLU A 20 -0.55 -24.51 -13.59
CA GLU A 20 -0.47 -25.95 -13.91
C GLU A 20 0.85 -26.33 -14.58
N ILE A 21 1.27 -25.56 -15.60
CA ILE A 21 2.53 -25.81 -16.31
C ILE A 21 3.71 -25.61 -15.36
N CYS A 22 3.76 -24.50 -14.61
CA CYS A 22 4.87 -24.25 -13.69
C CYS A 22 4.96 -25.29 -12.55
N LEU A 23 3.83 -25.78 -12.05
CA LEU A 23 3.81 -26.81 -11.01
C LEU A 23 4.27 -28.16 -11.55
N LYS A 24 3.87 -28.49 -12.78
CA LYS A 24 4.32 -29.71 -13.47
C LYS A 24 5.83 -29.70 -13.70
N ASP A 25 6.37 -28.60 -14.22
CA ASP A 25 7.83 -28.44 -14.43
C ASP A 25 8.59 -28.52 -13.10
N LEU A 26 8.01 -27.96 -12.02
CA LEU A 26 8.60 -28.03 -10.69
C LEU A 26 8.66 -29.48 -10.15
N GLU A 27 7.59 -30.26 -10.36
CA GLU A 27 7.50 -31.65 -9.91
C GLU A 27 8.35 -32.61 -10.75
N GLU A 28 8.32 -32.48 -12.09
CA GLU A 28 8.92 -33.44 -13.02
C GLU A 28 10.39 -33.12 -13.36
N ASP A 29 10.75 -31.86 -13.55
CA ASP A 29 12.06 -31.47 -14.11
C ASP A 29 13.02 -30.83 -13.10
N HIS A 30 12.50 -30.19 -12.05
CA HIS A 30 13.34 -29.44 -11.10
C HIS A 30 13.51 -30.13 -9.75
N ALA A 31 12.40 -30.41 -9.05
CA ALA A 31 12.44 -30.99 -7.72
C ALA A 31 12.45 -32.52 -7.77
N CYS A 32 11.88 -33.12 -8.83
CA CYS A 32 11.76 -34.56 -9.04
C CYS A 32 11.13 -35.29 -7.82
N ILE A 33 10.21 -34.62 -7.12
CA ILE A 33 9.52 -35.12 -5.93
C ILE A 33 8.03 -34.75 -5.99
N PRO A 34 7.13 -35.62 -5.47
CA PRO A 34 5.71 -35.29 -5.41
C PRO A 34 5.43 -34.07 -4.54
N ILE A 35 4.74 -33.09 -5.09
CA ILE A 35 4.35 -31.85 -4.37
C ILE A 35 2.88 -31.91 -3.96
N LYS A 36 2.57 -31.38 -2.77
CA LYS A 36 1.18 -31.20 -2.32
C LYS A 36 0.75 -29.78 -2.66
N VAL A 37 -0.23 -29.66 -3.54
CA VAL A 37 -0.76 -28.38 -4.00
C VAL A 37 -2.18 -28.22 -3.44
N SER A 38 -2.49 -27.05 -2.89
CA SER A 38 -3.85 -26.65 -2.49
C SER A 38 -4.61 -26.07 -3.69
N ASP A 39 -5.93 -25.89 -3.54
CA ASP A 39 -6.74 -25.26 -4.57
C ASP A 39 -6.24 -23.83 -4.87
N PRO A 40 -6.24 -23.39 -6.15
CA PRO A 40 -5.74 -22.07 -6.52
C PRO A 40 -6.59 -20.98 -5.87
N VAL A 41 -5.93 -20.02 -5.23
CA VAL A 41 -6.56 -18.86 -4.61
C VAL A 41 -6.26 -17.59 -5.38
N VAL A 42 -7.23 -16.68 -5.42
CA VAL A 42 -7.05 -15.34 -5.99
C VAL A 42 -6.52 -14.38 -4.92
N SER A 43 -5.62 -13.49 -5.32
CA SER A 43 -5.17 -12.43 -4.43
C SER A 43 -6.24 -11.35 -4.30
N TYR A 44 -6.64 -11.06 -3.06
CA TYR A 44 -7.56 -9.98 -2.75
C TYR A 44 -6.81 -8.67 -2.51
N ARG A 45 -7.52 -7.54 -2.67
CA ARG A 45 -7.04 -6.21 -2.33
C ARG A 45 -8.06 -5.55 -1.43
N GLU A 46 -7.58 -4.85 -0.41
CA GLU A 46 -8.42 -4.11 0.52
C GLU A 46 -8.54 -2.65 0.09
N THR A 47 -9.71 -2.05 0.34
CA THR A 47 -9.95 -0.62 0.12
C THR A 47 -10.93 -0.10 1.16
N VAL A 48 -10.95 1.22 1.34
CA VAL A 48 -11.96 1.92 2.15
C VAL A 48 -13.06 2.43 1.25
N SER A 49 -14.32 2.28 1.66
CA SER A 49 -15.48 2.74 0.88
C SER A 49 -15.86 4.19 1.18
N GLU A 50 -15.67 4.64 2.41
CA GLU A 50 -16.10 5.95 2.90
C GLU A 50 -15.02 6.58 3.80
N GLU A 51 -15.13 7.89 4.05
CA GLU A 51 -14.26 8.54 5.03
C GLU A 51 -14.54 7.97 6.43
N SER A 52 -13.48 7.79 7.22
CA SER A 52 -13.61 7.38 8.62
C SER A 52 -14.50 8.35 9.42
N ASP A 53 -15.58 7.82 10.00
CA ASP A 53 -16.50 8.56 10.88
C ASP A 53 -15.78 9.17 12.09
N ILE A 54 -14.81 8.43 12.63
CA ILE A 54 -14.09 8.78 13.85
C ILE A 54 -12.63 9.09 13.50
N MET A 55 -12.08 10.14 14.11
CA MET A 55 -10.64 10.37 14.09
C MET A 55 -9.96 9.29 14.95
N CYS A 56 -9.27 8.34 14.31
CA CYS A 56 -8.57 7.27 15.00
C CYS A 56 -7.37 7.84 15.76
N LEU A 57 -7.19 7.42 17.02
CA LEU A 57 -6.06 7.81 17.87
C LEU A 57 -5.23 6.59 18.23
N SER A 58 -3.94 6.64 17.95
CA SER A 58 -2.95 5.69 18.47
C SER A 58 -1.95 6.38 19.39
N LYS A 59 -1.49 5.68 20.44
CA LYS A 59 -0.48 6.16 21.39
C LYS A 59 0.73 5.25 21.34
N SER A 60 1.92 5.83 21.41
CA SER A 60 3.15 5.04 21.54
C SER A 60 3.18 4.28 22.87
N PRO A 61 3.93 3.16 22.97
CA PRO A 61 4.05 2.39 24.22
C PRO A 61 4.57 3.21 25.41
N ASN A 62 5.48 4.17 25.16
CA ASN A 62 5.96 5.10 26.17
C ASN A 62 4.95 6.21 26.55
N LYS A 63 3.78 6.25 25.91
CA LYS A 63 2.67 7.20 26.11
C LYS A 63 2.97 8.68 25.79
N HIS A 64 4.12 8.98 25.18
CA HIS A 64 4.53 10.36 24.87
C HIS A 64 4.01 10.84 23.51
N ASN A 65 3.84 9.93 22.54
CA ASN A 65 3.40 10.28 21.19
C ASN A 65 1.93 9.90 21.00
N ARG A 66 1.21 10.74 20.27
CA ARG A 66 -0.19 10.53 19.88
C ARG A 66 -0.31 10.82 18.39
N ILE A 67 -0.79 9.85 17.63
CA ILE A 67 -1.02 9.98 16.19
C ILE A 67 -2.53 9.93 15.96
N PHE A 68 -3.03 10.91 15.20
CA PHE A 68 -4.42 11.00 14.79
C PHE A 68 -4.51 10.81 13.28
N LEU A 69 -5.34 9.89 12.81
CA LEU A 69 -5.49 9.56 11.40
C LEU A 69 -6.95 9.36 11.05
N LYS A 70 -7.28 9.69 9.79
CA LYS A 70 -8.52 9.31 9.12
C LYS A 70 -8.16 8.73 7.76
N ALA A 71 -8.84 7.67 7.36
CA ALA A 71 -8.76 7.14 6.01
C ALA A 71 -9.92 7.68 5.19
N ARG A 72 -9.68 7.91 3.89
CA ARG A 72 -10.71 8.26 2.91
C ARG A 72 -10.45 7.51 1.60
N PRO A 73 -11.50 7.15 0.85
CA PRO A 73 -11.32 6.58 -0.48
C PRO A 73 -10.57 7.57 -1.38
N MET A 74 -9.75 7.03 -2.28
CA MET A 74 -9.20 7.85 -3.36
C MET A 74 -10.30 8.16 -4.38
N PRO A 75 -10.23 9.32 -5.06
CA PRO A 75 -11.09 9.57 -6.20
C PRO A 75 -10.89 8.54 -7.31
N ASP A 76 -11.96 8.27 -8.05
CA ASP A 76 -11.94 7.36 -9.17
C ASP A 76 -10.89 7.78 -10.21
N GLY A 77 -10.10 6.81 -10.68
CA GLY A 77 -9.03 7.01 -11.65
C GLY A 77 -7.65 7.38 -11.06
N LEU A 78 -7.58 7.89 -9.83
CA LEU A 78 -6.28 8.24 -9.23
C LEU A 78 -5.39 7.01 -9.01
N ALA A 79 -5.98 5.88 -8.60
CA ALA A 79 -5.23 4.63 -8.44
C ALA A 79 -4.63 4.17 -9.78
N GLU A 80 -5.40 4.26 -10.88
CA GLU A 80 -4.91 3.88 -12.20
C GLU A 80 -3.79 4.79 -12.70
N ASP A 81 -3.88 6.10 -12.44
CA ASP A 81 -2.84 7.05 -12.80
C ASP A 81 -1.53 6.81 -12.02
N ILE A 82 -1.64 6.36 -10.77
CA ILE A 82 -0.49 5.95 -9.96
C ILE A 82 0.15 4.70 -10.58
N ASP A 83 -0.65 3.69 -10.92
CA ASP A 83 -0.18 2.45 -11.53
C ASP A 83 0.42 2.66 -12.94
N LYS A 84 -0.15 3.59 -13.73
CA LYS A 84 0.39 4.02 -15.03
C LYS A 84 1.68 4.85 -14.90
N GLY A 85 2.00 5.33 -13.69
CA GLY A 85 3.15 6.18 -13.43
C GLY A 85 2.96 7.65 -13.80
N GLU A 86 1.72 8.11 -14.03
CA GLU A 86 1.42 9.53 -14.19
C GLU A 86 1.62 10.30 -12.89
N VAL A 87 1.32 9.66 -11.75
CA VAL A 87 1.55 10.20 -10.40
C VAL A 87 2.59 9.34 -9.70
N THR A 88 3.78 9.89 -9.46
CA THR A 88 4.87 9.12 -8.81
C THR A 88 5.49 9.87 -7.62
N PRO A 89 6.09 9.13 -6.66
CA PRO A 89 6.83 9.74 -5.54
C PRO A 89 8.02 10.57 -6.02
N ARG A 90 8.63 10.22 -7.16
CA ARG A 90 9.87 10.83 -7.69
C ARG A 90 9.64 12.18 -8.38
N GLN A 91 8.41 12.49 -8.74
CA GLN A 91 8.06 13.77 -9.37
C GLN A 91 8.25 14.94 -8.40
N GLU A 92 8.50 16.12 -8.98
CA GLU A 92 8.56 17.36 -8.23
C GLU A 92 7.20 17.64 -7.57
N PHE A 93 7.23 17.92 -6.26
CA PHE A 93 6.02 17.97 -5.44
C PHE A 93 5.04 19.08 -5.83
N LYS A 94 5.50 20.19 -6.45
CA LYS A 94 4.60 21.25 -6.91
C LYS A 94 3.88 20.85 -8.19
N ALA A 95 4.58 20.23 -9.15
CA ALA A 95 3.97 19.69 -10.36
C ALA A 95 2.91 18.63 -10.02
N ARG A 96 3.26 17.68 -9.14
CA ARG A 96 2.31 16.67 -8.65
C ARG A 96 1.09 17.28 -7.96
N ALA A 97 1.30 18.28 -7.10
CA ALA A 97 0.21 18.94 -6.40
C ALA A 97 -0.75 19.71 -7.35
N ARG A 98 -0.22 20.30 -8.44
CA ARG A 98 -1.07 20.92 -9.47
C ARG A 98 -1.88 19.87 -10.21
N TYR A 99 -1.26 18.76 -10.61
CA TYR A 99 -1.97 17.66 -11.29
C TYR A 99 -3.12 17.11 -10.44
N LEU A 100 -2.86 16.86 -9.14
CA LEU A 100 -3.87 16.39 -8.20
C LEU A 100 -4.99 17.41 -7.97
N ASN A 101 -4.69 18.71 -8.00
CA ASN A 101 -5.70 19.75 -7.88
C ASN A 101 -6.56 19.87 -9.16
N GLU A 102 -5.92 19.90 -10.34
CA GLU A 102 -6.62 20.09 -11.61
C GLU A 102 -7.49 18.89 -12.00
N LYS A 103 -7.04 17.65 -11.75
CA LYS A 103 -7.74 16.42 -12.15
C LYS A 103 -8.64 15.85 -11.06
N TYR A 104 -8.26 16.00 -9.79
CA TYR A 104 -8.88 15.30 -8.66
C TYR A 104 -9.37 16.23 -7.54
N ASP A 105 -9.33 17.55 -7.75
CA ASP A 105 -9.77 18.57 -6.78
C ASP A 105 -9.12 18.46 -5.39
N TYR A 106 -7.87 17.98 -5.33
CA TYR A 106 -7.10 17.99 -4.09
C TYR A 106 -6.67 19.41 -3.71
N ASP A 107 -6.66 19.72 -2.42
CA ASP A 107 -6.05 20.95 -1.93
C ASP A 107 -4.55 20.97 -2.26
N VAL A 108 -4.09 22.05 -2.90
CA VAL A 108 -2.70 22.19 -3.36
C VAL A 108 -1.71 22.16 -2.19
N ASN A 109 -2.09 22.65 -1.01
CA ASN A 109 -1.21 22.65 0.16
C ASN A 109 -1.11 21.26 0.79
N GLU A 110 -2.21 20.51 0.83
CA GLU A 110 -2.22 19.12 1.31
C GLU A 110 -1.49 18.19 0.34
N ALA A 111 -1.72 18.35 -0.96
CA ALA A 111 -1.07 17.54 -1.99
C ALA A 111 0.47 17.73 -2.03
N ARG A 112 0.97 18.91 -1.61
CA ARG A 112 2.42 19.14 -1.43
C ARG A 112 2.99 18.39 -0.22
N LYS A 113 2.16 18.01 0.74
CA LYS A 113 2.52 17.33 1.97
C LYS A 113 2.29 15.82 1.92
N ILE A 114 2.24 15.22 0.73
CA ILE A 114 2.29 13.77 0.57
C ILE A 114 3.66 13.27 1.05
N TRP A 115 3.66 12.37 2.03
CA TRP A 115 4.87 11.78 2.61
C TRP A 115 5.35 10.57 1.84
N CYS A 116 4.45 9.65 1.50
CA CYS A 116 4.79 8.45 0.74
C CYS A 116 3.57 7.88 0.01
N PHE A 117 3.90 7.01 -0.96
CA PHE A 117 2.98 6.12 -1.66
C PHE A 117 3.19 4.71 -1.13
N GLY A 118 2.17 3.86 -1.06
CA GLY A 118 2.31 2.50 -0.53
C GLY A 118 1.38 1.49 -1.21
N PRO A 119 1.68 0.18 -1.16
CA PRO A 119 2.92 -0.42 -0.65
C PRO A 119 4.14 -0.22 -1.57
N GLU A 120 5.33 -0.53 -1.05
CA GLU A 120 6.63 -0.51 -1.76
C GLU A 120 7.04 0.85 -2.37
N GLY A 121 6.46 1.94 -1.89
CA GLY A 121 6.78 3.29 -2.39
C GLY A 121 6.11 3.66 -3.71
N THR A 122 5.41 2.75 -4.39
CA THR A 122 4.74 3.02 -5.67
C THR A 122 3.28 2.61 -5.73
N GLY A 123 2.78 1.90 -4.71
CA GLY A 123 1.40 1.43 -4.72
C GLY A 123 0.37 2.55 -4.60
N PRO A 124 -0.90 2.24 -4.91
CA PRO A 124 -2.02 3.18 -4.93
C PRO A 124 -2.58 3.44 -3.51
N ASN A 125 -1.72 3.81 -2.55
CA ASN A 125 -2.08 4.31 -1.22
C ASN A 125 -1.30 5.58 -0.92
N LEU A 126 -1.92 6.60 -0.32
CA LEU A 126 -1.29 7.90 -0.05
C LEU A 126 -1.28 8.22 1.44
N LEU A 127 -0.11 8.58 1.97
CA LEU A 127 0.01 9.19 3.30
C LEU A 127 0.23 10.70 3.15
N MET A 128 -0.68 11.49 3.73
CA MET A 128 -0.64 12.96 3.66
C MET A 128 -0.60 13.59 5.05
N ASP A 129 0.21 14.63 5.21
CA ASP A 129 0.24 15.44 6.42
C ASP A 129 -0.75 16.62 6.36
N CYS A 130 -1.86 16.49 7.08
CA CYS A 130 -2.86 17.55 7.27
C CYS A 130 -2.69 18.31 8.60
N THR A 131 -1.59 18.12 9.32
CA THR A 131 -1.37 18.74 10.64
C THR A 131 -1.02 20.23 10.53
N LYS A 132 -1.32 20.98 11.59
CA LYS A 132 -1.06 22.43 11.71
C LYS A 132 -0.41 22.72 13.07
N GLY A 133 0.72 23.42 13.06
CA GLY A 133 1.40 23.88 14.29
C GLY A 133 2.13 22.81 15.10
N VAL A 134 2.43 21.65 14.51
CA VAL A 134 3.16 20.56 15.19
C VAL A 134 4.67 20.74 15.01
N GLN A 135 5.39 20.91 16.12
CA GLN A 135 6.85 20.96 16.12
C GLN A 135 7.44 19.55 16.03
N TYR A 136 8.65 19.43 15.49
CA TYR A 136 9.39 18.16 15.37
C TYR A 136 8.73 17.07 14.50
N LEU A 137 7.70 17.41 13.73
CA LEU A 137 6.98 16.45 12.88
C LEU A 137 7.89 15.74 11.86
N ASN A 138 8.90 16.44 11.35
CA ASN A 138 9.86 15.86 10.41
C ASN A 138 10.74 14.77 11.04
N GLU A 139 10.89 14.74 12.37
CA GLU A 139 11.69 13.72 13.06
C GLU A 139 10.99 12.36 13.09
N ILE A 140 9.65 12.36 13.07
CA ILE A 140 8.84 11.13 13.06
C ILE A 140 8.42 10.69 11.66
N LYS A 141 8.76 11.48 10.63
CA LYS A 141 8.34 11.25 9.24
C LYS A 141 8.76 9.87 8.75
N ASP A 142 10.03 9.51 8.94
CA ASP A 142 10.55 8.22 8.46
C ASP A 142 9.89 7.03 9.18
N SER A 143 9.62 7.17 10.48
CA SER A 143 8.89 6.15 11.25
C SER A 143 7.45 5.98 10.77
N CYS A 144 6.76 7.08 10.46
CA CYS A 144 5.40 7.02 9.90
C CYS A 144 5.37 6.43 8.50
N ILE A 145 6.35 6.77 7.65
CA ILE A 145 6.48 6.19 6.31
C ILE A 145 6.68 4.68 6.41
N ALA A 146 7.61 4.23 7.27
CA ALA A 146 7.87 2.80 7.46
C ALA A 146 6.62 2.05 7.97
N GLY A 147 5.93 2.59 8.96
CA GLY A 147 4.68 2.01 9.48
C GLY A 147 3.58 1.95 8.43
N PHE A 148 3.46 2.96 7.56
CA PHE A 148 2.48 2.99 6.49
C PHE A 148 2.79 1.98 5.38
N GLN A 149 4.07 1.81 5.00
CA GLN A 149 4.46 0.77 4.05
C GLN A 149 4.11 -0.62 4.56
N TRP A 150 4.32 -0.86 5.85
CA TRP A 150 4.01 -2.14 6.46
C TRP A 150 2.48 -2.37 6.50
N ALA A 151 1.72 -1.40 7.00
CA ALA A 151 0.27 -1.49 7.10
C ALA A 151 -0.41 -1.69 5.73
N THR A 152 0.05 -1.00 4.70
CA THR A 152 -0.51 -1.13 3.33
C THR A 152 -0.06 -2.38 2.59
N LYS A 153 0.97 -3.08 3.09
CA LYS A 153 1.45 -4.33 2.51
C LYS A 153 0.67 -5.54 3.05
N GLU A 154 0.38 -5.55 4.35
CA GLU A 154 -0.30 -6.67 5.00
C GLU A 154 -1.83 -6.52 5.00
N GLY A 155 -2.36 -5.28 5.02
CA GLY A 155 -3.80 -5.09 5.19
C GLY A 155 -4.22 -5.28 6.65
N VAL A 156 -5.52 -5.17 6.91
CA VAL A 156 -6.08 -5.24 8.27
C VAL A 156 -7.22 -6.25 8.39
N VAL A 157 -7.77 -6.71 7.26
CA VAL A 157 -8.96 -7.56 7.22
C VAL A 157 -8.59 -9.02 6.96
N ALA A 158 -7.61 -9.28 6.08
CA ALA A 158 -7.27 -10.62 5.61
C ALA A 158 -5.77 -10.89 5.64
#